data_AF-A0A3D2YF11-F1
#
_entry.id   AF-A0A3D2YF11-F1
#
_cell.length_a   1.000
_cell.length_b   1.000
_cell.length_c   1.000
_cell.angle_alpha   90.00
_cell.angle_beta   90.00
_cell.angle_gamma   90.00
#
_symmetry.space_group_name_H-M   'P 1'
#
loop_
_entity.id
_entity.type
_entity.pdbx_description
1 polymer ?
#
loop_
_entity_poly.entity_id
_entity_poly.type
_entity_poly.pdbx_seq_one_letter_code
_entity_poly.pdbx_strand_id
1 'polypeptide(L)'
;GIAVGMASQICGFNLGEVCETTIAYLKNPAHDIASTLLAPDFPTGGQVICDGNDLRAIYDTGRGGLKVRARWRYDKKENVIEVYEIPYSTTIEAILDK
;
A
#
# COMPACT_ATOMS: atom_id res chain seq x y z
N GLY A 1 -9.83 -0.92 12.44
CA GLY A 1 -10.57 -1.23 13.69
C GLY A 1 -10.54 -0.05 14.63
N ILE A 2 -11.68 0.32 15.19
CA ILE A 2 -11.78 1.36 16.22
C ILE A 2 -12.27 0.69 17.50
N ALA A 3 -11.57 0.91 18.61
CA ALA A 3 -11.94 0.49 19.95
C ALA A 3 -12.03 1.72 20.87
N VAL A 4 -12.44 1.54 22.12
CA VAL A 4 -12.59 2.66 23.07
C VAL A 4 -11.21 3.25 23.38
N GLY A 5 -10.94 4.46 22.88
CA GLY A 5 -9.69 5.18 23.07
C GLY A 5 -8.52 4.72 22.19
N MET A 6 -8.75 3.79 21.25
CA MET A 6 -7.71 3.24 20.37
C MET A 6 -8.20 3.06 18.94
N ALA A 7 -7.38 3.37 17.96
CA ALA A 7 -7.63 3.07 16.56
C ALA A 7 -6.46 2.27 16.00
N SER A 8 -6.77 1.26 15.21
CA SER A 8 -5.81 0.47 14.46
C SER A 8 -6.23 0.47 12.99
N GLN A 9 -5.30 0.84 12.11
CA GLN A 9 -5.45 0.63 10.68
C GLN A 9 -4.21 -0.13 10.21
N ILE A 10 -4.45 -1.31 9.65
CA ILE A 10 -3.42 -2.18 9.09
C ILE A 10 -3.74 -2.31 7.61
N CYS A 11 -2.74 -2.08 6.76
CA CYS A 11 -2.89 -2.20 5.31
C CYS A 11 -2.93 -3.66 4.86
N GLY A 12 -3.39 -3.90 3.63
CA GLY A 12 -3.22 -5.20 2.97
C GLY A 12 -1.76 -5.44 2.60
N PHE A 13 -1.33 -6.70 2.61
CA PHE A 13 -0.01 -7.14 2.17
C PHE A 13 -0.15 -8.38 1.32
N ASN A 14 0.81 -8.58 0.43
CA ASN A 14 0.87 -9.79 -0.36
C ASN A 14 1.21 -11.00 0.54
N LEU A 15 0.39 -12.05 0.46
CA LEU A 15 0.58 -13.23 1.31
C LEU A 15 1.93 -13.92 1.06
N GLY A 16 2.39 -13.95 -0.19
CA GLY A 16 3.68 -14.55 -0.55
C GLY A 16 4.84 -13.83 0.12
N GLU A 17 4.85 -12.49 0.05
CA GLU A 17 5.87 -11.64 0.67
C GLU A 17 5.86 -11.78 2.20
N VAL A 18 4.68 -11.85 2.81
CA VAL A 18 4.54 -12.05 4.27
C VAL A 18 5.11 -13.41 4.69
N CYS A 19 4.79 -14.48 3.96
CA CYS A 19 5.33 -15.80 4.23
C CYS A 19 6.85 -15.84 4.06
N GLU A 20 7.38 -15.25 2.98
CA GLU A 20 8.82 -15.19 2.72
C GLU A 20 9.55 -14.40 3.80
N THR A 21 9.02 -13.24 4.17
CA THR A 21 9.56 -12.40 5.24
C THR A 21 9.57 -13.14 6.58
N THR A 22 8.50 -13.89 6.88
CA THR A 22 8.41 -14.70 8.10
C THR A 22 9.48 -15.80 8.11
N ILE A 23 9.67 -16.50 6.99
CA ILE A 23 10.70 -17.54 6.85
C ILE A 23 12.10 -16.94 6.98
N ALA A 24 12.36 -15.78 6.36
CA ALA A 24 13.64 -15.10 6.44
C ALA A 24 13.95 -14.65 7.87
N TYR A 25 12.95 -14.09 8.56
CA TYR A 25 13.06 -13.67 9.95
C TYR A 25 13.30 -14.86 10.91
N LEU A 26 12.64 -15.99 10.68
CA LEU A 26 12.86 -17.21 11.45
C LEU A 26 14.29 -17.77 11.28
N LYS A 27 14.89 -17.61 10.09
CA LYS A 27 16.27 -18.04 9.82
C LYS A 27 17.32 -17.06 10.36
N ASN A 28 17.01 -15.77 10.31
CA ASN A 28 17.89 -14.69 10.78
C ASN A 28 17.05 -13.63 11.51
N PRO A 29 17.09 -13.57 12.85
CA PRO A 29 16.34 -12.57 13.62
C PRO A 29 16.73 -11.12 13.34
N ALA A 30 17.91 -10.88 12.74
CA ALA A 30 18.38 -9.56 12.33
C ALA A 30 18.06 -9.24 10.85
N HIS A 31 17.17 -10.00 10.22
CA HIS A 31 16.74 -9.78 8.84
C HIS A 31 16.02 -8.43 8.69
N ASP A 32 16.38 -7.68 7.65
CA ASP A 32 15.69 -6.43 7.30
C ASP A 32 14.33 -6.76 6.66
N ILE A 33 13.26 -6.52 7.40
CA ILE A 33 11.88 -6.76 6.97
C ILE A 33 11.57 -6.00 5.67
N ALA A 34 12.10 -4.79 5.49
CA ALA A 34 11.86 -3.97 4.31
C ALA A 34 12.51 -4.54 3.03
N SER A 35 13.39 -5.53 3.15
CA SER A 35 14.03 -6.19 2.00
C SER A 35 13.13 -7.23 1.32
N THR A 36 12.21 -7.84 2.07
CA THR A 36 11.31 -8.89 1.58
C THR A 36 9.85 -8.48 1.59
N LEU A 37 9.46 -7.56 2.47
CA LEU A 37 8.14 -6.93 2.50
C LEU A 37 8.28 -5.50 1.95
N LEU A 38 8.08 -5.34 0.65
CA LEU A 38 8.47 -4.11 -0.07
C LEU A 38 7.49 -2.96 0.15
N ALA A 39 6.19 -3.24 0.06
CA ALA A 39 5.15 -2.26 0.24
C ALA A 39 3.82 -2.95 0.54
N PRO A 40 2.85 -2.23 1.13
CA PRO A 40 1.48 -2.71 1.21
C PRO A 40 0.87 -2.96 -0.17
N ASP A 41 0.17 -4.07 -0.28
CA ASP A 41 -0.53 -4.50 -1.49
C ASP A 41 -2.03 -4.30 -1.27
N PHE A 42 -2.63 -3.40 -2.06
CA PHE A 42 -4.04 -3.06 -1.95
C PHE A 42 -4.85 -3.81 -3.01
N PRO A 43 -6.02 -4.38 -2.66
CA PRO A 43 -6.79 -5.23 -3.58
C PRO A 43 -7.37 -4.46 -4.77
N THR A 44 -7.54 -3.14 -4.66
CA THR A 44 -7.98 -2.26 -5.76
C THR A 44 -6.82 -1.76 -6.63
N GLY A 45 -5.59 -2.20 -6.34
CA GLY A 45 -4.37 -1.72 -6.96
C GLY A 45 -4.00 -0.29 -6.53
N GLY A 46 -3.45 0.46 -7.48
CA GLY A 46 -2.92 1.79 -7.27
C GLY A 46 -1.39 1.79 -7.20
N GLN A 47 -0.84 3.00 -7.26
CA GLN A 47 0.58 3.23 -7.04
C GLN A 47 0.77 3.75 -5.62
N VAL A 48 1.44 2.96 -4.78
CA VAL A 48 1.90 3.43 -3.47
C VAL A 48 3.05 4.40 -3.71
N ILE A 49 2.88 5.63 -3.25
CA ILE A 49 3.89 6.69 -3.32
C ILE A 49 4.44 6.87 -1.92
N CYS A 50 5.58 6.25 -1.67
CA CYS A 50 6.29 6.32 -0.41
C CYS A 50 7.79 6.23 -0.67
N ASP A 51 8.57 7.01 0.05
CA ASP A 51 10.02 6.88 0.05
C ASP A 51 10.42 5.66 0.90
N GLY A 52 11.43 4.90 0.45
CA GLY A 52 11.84 3.67 1.16
C GLY A 52 12.29 3.90 2.59
N ASN A 53 12.76 5.10 2.93
CA ASN A 53 13.11 5.48 4.30
C ASN A 53 11.88 5.71 5.18
N ASP A 54 10.84 6.34 4.63
CA ASP A 54 9.56 6.52 5.33
C ASP A 54 8.90 5.17 5.59
N LEU A 55 8.97 4.25 4.62
CA LEU A 55 8.45 2.90 4.76
C LEU A 55 9.15 2.13 5.90
N ARG A 56 10.48 2.21 6.01
CA ARG A 56 11.23 1.63 7.13
C ARG A 56 10.82 2.23 8.46
N ALA A 57 10.71 3.56 8.54
CA ALA A 57 10.27 4.23 9.76
C ALA A 57 8.84 3.81 10.18
N ILE A 58 7.96 3.59 9.21
CA ILE A 58 6.60 3.08 9.45
C ILE A 58 6.64 1.65 10.00
N TYR A 59 7.50 0.79 9.46
CA TYR A 59 7.66 -0.58 9.99
C TYR A 59 8.25 -0.62 11.40
N ASP A 60 9.22 0.25 11.70
CA ASP A 60 9.86 0.31 13.02
C ASP A 60 8.91 0.87 14.10
N THR A 61 8.16 1.92 13.76
CA THR A 61 7.28 2.62 14.73
C THR A 61 5.86 2.07 14.76
N GLY A 62 5.46 1.32 13.74
CA GLY A 62 4.08 0.89 13.51
C GLY A 62 3.11 2.03 13.23
N ARG A 63 3.61 3.26 12.99
CA ARG A 63 2.81 4.45 12.77
C ARG A 63 3.34 5.26 11.59
N GLY A 64 2.44 5.56 10.67
CA GLY A 64 2.66 6.60 9.68
C GLY A 64 1.62 6.57 8.58
N GLY A 65 1.81 7.44 7.60
CA GLY A 65 0.88 7.63 6.49
C GLY A 65 1.50 7.19 5.18
N LEU A 66 0.72 6.46 4.38
CA LEU A 66 1.07 6.09 3.02
C LEU A 66 0.14 6.80 2.06
N LYS A 67 0.66 7.29 0.94
CA LYS A 67 -0.13 7.90 -0.12
C LYS A 67 -0.32 6.88 -1.23
N VAL A 68 -1.56 6.70 -1.67
CA VAL A 68 -1.90 5.84 -2.80
C VAL A 68 -2.46 6.72 -3.91
N ARG A 69 -1.93 6.56 -5.13
CA ARG A 69 -2.36 7.29 -6.33
C ARG A 69 -3.02 6.34 -7.31
N ALA A 70 -4.07 6.83 -7.98
CA ALA A 70 -4.72 6.12 -9.08
C ALA A 70 -3.74 5.90 -10.25
N ARG A 71 -3.80 4.74 -10.90
CA ARG A 71 -3.04 4.52 -12.13
C ARG A 71 -3.89 4.90 -13.33
N TRP A 72 -3.25 5.62 -14.24
CA TRP A 72 -3.88 6.12 -15.46
C TRP A 72 -2.97 5.88 -16.65
N ARG A 73 -3.57 5.78 -17.83
CA ARG A 73 -2.88 5.75 -19.12
C ARG A 73 -3.52 6.77 -20.05
N TYR A 74 -2.71 7.33 -20.93
CA TYR A 74 -3.19 8.28 -21.94
C TYR A 74 -3.39 7.55 -23.26
N ASP A 75 -4.63 7.55 -23.76
CA ASP A 75 -4.93 7.04 -25.09
C ASP A 75 -4.89 8.20 -26.10
N LYS A 76 -3.91 8.14 -27.00
CA LYS A 76 -3.70 9.15 -28.06
C LYS A 76 -4.76 9.10 -29.16
N LYS A 77 -5.42 7.96 -29.39
CA LYS A 77 -6.38 7.79 -30.49
C LYS A 77 -7.68 8.53 -30.19
N GLU A 78 -8.18 8.33 -28.98
CA GLU A 78 -9.42 8.95 -28.50
C GLU A 78 -9.17 10.26 -27.73
N ASN A 79 -7.89 10.61 -27.49
CA ASN A 79 -7.46 11.78 -26.72
C ASN A 79 -8.08 11.83 -25.30
N VAL A 80 -8.10 10.68 -24.62
CA VAL A 80 -8.68 10.51 -23.28
C VAL A 80 -7.65 9.99 -22.27
N ILE A 81 -7.88 10.30 -21.00
CA ILE A 81 -7.16 9.71 -19.87
C ILE A 81 -8.01 8.58 -19.31
N GLU A 82 -7.49 7.36 -19.40
CA GLU A 82 -8.15 6.17 -18.87
C GLU A 82 -7.55 5.84 -17.50
N VAL A 83 -8.36 5.96 -16.46
CA VAL A 83 -8.03 5.54 -15.09
C VAL A 83 -8.52 4.11 -14.91
N TYR A 84 -7.60 3.17 -14.67
CA TYR A 84 -7.93 1.74 -14.59
C TYR A 84 -7.79 1.17 -13.17
N GLU A 85 -7.07 1.86 -12.28
CA GLU A 85 -6.96 1.49 -10.86
C GLU A 85 -7.22 2.70 -9.98
N ILE A 86 -8.02 2.52 -8.94
CA ILE A 86 -8.38 3.56 -7.97
C ILE A 86 -7.87 3.23 -6.56
N PRO A 87 -7.56 4.25 -5.73
CA PRO A 87 -7.15 4.02 -4.35
C PRO A 87 -8.23 3.28 -3.54
N TYR A 88 -7.80 2.36 -2.68
CA TYR A 88 -8.69 1.54 -1.84
C TYR A 88 -9.62 2.34 -0.91
N SER A 89 -9.21 3.55 -0.54
CA SER A 89 -9.95 4.41 0.39
C SER A 89 -11.14 5.13 -0.24
N THR A 90 -11.41 4.97 -1.53
CA THR A 90 -12.45 5.75 -2.23
C THR A 90 -13.29 4.89 -3.19
N THR A 91 -14.47 5.38 -3.54
CA THR A 91 -15.39 4.74 -4.50
C THR A 91 -15.44 5.53 -5.81
N ILE A 92 -15.84 4.87 -6.90
CA ILE A 92 -15.95 5.50 -8.22
C ILE A 92 -16.95 6.67 -8.19
N GLU A 93 -18.08 6.49 -7.49
CA GLU A 93 -19.13 7.51 -7.31
C GLU A 93 -18.57 8.79 -6.68
N ALA A 94 -17.79 8.64 -5.60
CA ALA A 94 -17.20 9.77 -4.90
C ALA A 94 -16.12 10.51 -5.72
N ILE A 95 -15.54 9.84 -6.73
CA ILE A 95 -14.62 10.46 -7.69
C ILE A 95 -15.41 11.19 -8.78
N LEU A 96 -16.49 10.61 -9.30
CA LEU A 96 -17.30 11.19 -10.38
C LEU A 96 -18.06 12.45 -9.94
N ASP A 97 -18.49 12.49 -8.67
CA ASP A 97 -19.18 13.65 -8.10
C ASP A 97 -18.25 14.86 -7.85
N LYS A 98 -16.94 14.70 -7.99
CA LYS A 98 -15.93 15.75 -7.80
C LYS A 98 -15.36 16.27 -9.11
#